data_AF-A0A3P1W7Y6-F1
#
_entry.id   AF-A0A3P1W7Y6-F1
#
_cell.length_a   1.000
_cell.length_b   1.000
_cell.length_c   1.000
_cell.angle_alpha   90.00
_cell.angle_beta   90.00
_cell.angle_gamma   90.00
#
_symmetry.space_group_name_H-M   'P 1'
#
loop_
_entity.id
_entity.type
_entity.pdbx_description
1 polymer ?
#
loop_
_entity_poly.entity_id
_entity_poly.type
_entity_poly.pdbx_seq_one_letter_code
_entity_poly.pdbx_strand_id
1 'polypeptide(L)'
;MNERSTGTDASVAEDPFLMLTPTGAMYAHAERTPNQTATVLQTLLPASTALRRSVWLAQAPEHEAVLTQAMQEGWVHEVERELQAPDARLDHYLPHAIAGLSSTRMAALASDDGFCLARSGYDASEAEILSAITVEFFEFMRRQKRRGWNSNSSISFYDGIDMLLPSTTMVPFWVNEVGYWFILGGEPLLNNRALVEVIWSIHTANKKFAVSLARLPFDVPQEQYDAAQPVWKRV
;
A
#
# COMPACT_ATOMS: atom_id res chain seq x y z
N MET A 1 -37.48 30.22 -40.85
CA MET A 1 -37.62 28.99 -41.67
C MET A 1 -36.23 28.63 -42.13
N ASN A 2 -35.51 27.61 -41.65
CA ASN A 2 -35.76 26.48 -40.75
C ASN A 2 -34.43 26.23 -40.00
N GLU A 3 -34.46 26.19 -38.67
CA GLU A 3 -34.46 24.99 -37.80
C GLU A 3 -33.05 24.49 -37.45
N ARG A 4 -32.84 24.41 -36.14
CA ARG A 4 -31.68 23.85 -35.46
C ARG A 4 -31.60 22.36 -35.72
N SER A 5 -30.40 21.83 -35.84
CA SER A 5 -30.09 20.46 -35.43
C SER A 5 -28.93 20.51 -34.45
N THR A 6 -29.30 20.63 -33.18
CA THR A 6 -28.50 20.23 -32.03
C THR A 6 -28.33 18.71 -32.09
N GLY A 7 -27.18 18.27 -32.58
CA GLY A 7 -26.70 16.90 -32.40
C GLY A 7 -25.82 16.86 -31.16
N THR A 8 -26.43 16.54 -30.03
CA THR A 8 -25.76 16.11 -28.80
C THR A 8 -24.99 14.84 -29.11
N ASP A 9 -23.71 14.96 -29.42
CA ASP A 9 -22.77 13.84 -29.34
C ASP A 9 -22.01 13.99 -28.02
N ALA A 10 -22.76 13.85 -26.92
CA ALA A 10 -22.14 13.39 -25.69
C ALA A 10 -21.67 11.97 -26.02
N SER A 11 -20.41 11.85 -26.46
CA SER A 11 -19.71 10.58 -26.52
C SER A 11 -20.11 9.83 -25.27
N VAL A 12 -20.54 8.57 -25.38
CA VAL A 12 -20.59 7.67 -24.22
C VAL A 12 -19.19 7.73 -23.64
N ALA A 13 -18.99 8.60 -22.65
CA ALA A 13 -17.70 8.80 -22.04
C ALA A 13 -17.41 7.43 -21.44
N GLU A 14 -16.35 6.79 -21.92
CA GLU A 14 -15.92 5.54 -21.34
C GLU A 14 -15.89 5.73 -19.83
N ASP A 15 -16.46 4.78 -19.08
CA ASP A 15 -16.46 4.77 -17.62
C ASP A 15 -15.28 3.91 -17.17
N PRO A 16 -14.04 4.46 -17.19
CA PRO A 16 -12.85 3.67 -16.96
C PRO A 16 -12.79 3.22 -15.52
N PHE A 17 -11.89 2.27 -15.27
CA PHE A 17 -11.49 1.93 -13.91
C PHE A 17 -10.46 2.92 -13.40
N LEU A 18 -10.54 3.23 -12.12
CA LEU A 18 -9.58 4.07 -11.42
C LEU A 18 -8.58 3.20 -10.67
N MET A 19 -7.30 3.56 -10.79
CA MET A 19 -6.21 2.88 -10.11
C MET A 19 -5.23 3.89 -9.52
N LEU A 20 -4.63 3.55 -8.38
CA LEU A 20 -3.52 4.32 -7.85
C LEU A 20 -2.28 4.09 -8.70
N THR A 21 -1.55 5.16 -8.98
CA THR A 21 -0.16 5.07 -9.45
C THR A 21 0.76 4.71 -8.27
N PRO A 22 2.02 4.29 -8.51
CA PRO A 22 2.95 4.05 -7.40
C PRO A 22 3.12 5.28 -6.49
N THR A 23 3.19 6.48 -7.08
CA THR A 23 3.23 7.74 -6.32
C THR A 23 1.96 7.96 -5.51
N GLY A 24 0.78 7.71 -6.09
CA GLY A 24 -0.50 7.83 -5.39
C GLY A 24 -0.64 6.83 -4.26
N ALA A 25 -0.15 5.60 -4.44
CA ALA A 25 -0.12 4.58 -3.40
C ALA A 25 0.81 4.97 -2.26
N MET A 26 2.02 5.48 -2.55
CA MET A 26 2.91 6.01 -1.50
C MET A 26 2.25 7.16 -0.76
N TYR A 27 1.65 8.13 -1.46
CA TYR A 27 0.97 9.27 -0.84
C TYR A 27 -0.20 8.82 0.06
N ALA A 28 -1.07 7.97 -0.46
CA ALA A 28 -2.25 7.48 0.27
C ALA A 28 -1.86 6.69 1.54
N HIS A 29 -0.73 6.00 1.53
CA HIS A 29 -0.27 5.12 2.61
C HIS A 29 0.95 5.66 3.37
N ALA A 30 1.28 6.94 3.23
CA ALA A 30 2.46 7.55 3.84
C ALA A 30 2.35 7.80 5.35
N GLU A 31 1.14 7.78 5.91
CA GLU A 31 0.90 8.10 7.32
C GLU A 31 0.00 7.08 8.00
N ARG A 32 0.28 6.85 9.29
CA ARG A 32 -0.58 6.04 10.16
C ARG A 32 -2.00 6.56 10.24
N THR A 33 -2.16 7.87 10.34
CA THR A 33 -3.45 8.57 10.34
C THR A 33 -3.49 9.42 9.08
N PRO A 34 -4.02 8.89 7.97
CA PRO A 34 -4.06 9.61 6.70
C PRO A 34 -4.91 10.87 6.79
N ASN A 35 -4.55 11.89 6.02
CA ASN A 35 -5.40 13.06 5.83
C ASN A 35 -6.67 12.67 5.02
N GLN A 36 -7.59 13.61 4.82
CA GLN A 36 -8.85 13.34 4.12
C GLN A 36 -8.63 12.83 2.69
N THR A 37 -7.75 13.48 1.91
CA THR A 37 -7.44 13.07 0.54
C THR A 37 -6.84 11.67 0.49
N ALA A 38 -5.86 11.37 1.34
CA ALA A 38 -5.24 10.06 1.44
C ALA A 38 -6.27 8.99 1.85
N THR A 39 -7.13 9.28 2.83
CA THR A 39 -8.23 8.39 3.24
C THR A 39 -9.15 8.05 2.07
N VAL A 40 -9.56 9.06 1.30
CA VAL A 40 -10.40 8.86 0.10
C VAL A 40 -9.66 8.02 -0.94
N LEU A 41 -8.38 8.29 -1.21
CA LEU A 41 -7.58 7.51 -2.17
C LEU A 41 -7.43 6.05 -1.77
N GLN A 42 -7.32 5.72 -0.48
CA GLN A 42 -7.26 4.33 -0.02
C GLN A 42 -8.51 3.52 -0.38
N THR A 43 -9.66 4.18 -0.61
CA THR A 43 -10.90 3.50 -1.03
C THR A 43 -10.85 2.97 -2.48
N LEU A 44 -9.87 3.41 -3.29
CA LEU A 44 -9.60 2.89 -4.63
C LEU A 44 -8.97 1.49 -4.64
N LEU A 45 -8.58 0.95 -3.47
CA LEU A 45 -8.09 -0.41 -3.32
C LEU A 45 -9.16 -1.31 -2.67
N PRO A 46 -10.30 -1.61 -3.30
CA PRO A 46 -11.31 -2.50 -2.71
C PRO A 46 -10.80 -3.94 -2.61
N ALA A 47 -11.51 -4.83 -1.93
CA ALA A 47 -11.00 -6.18 -1.64
C ALA A 47 -10.96 -7.14 -2.86
N SER A 48 -11.50 -6.77 -4.02
CA SER A 48 -11.69 -7.69 -5.15
C SER A 48 -11.22 -7.16 -6.50
N THR A 49 -11.69 -5.99 -6.93
CA THR A 49 -11.49 -5.49 -8.31
C THR A 49 -11.41 -3.98 -8.34
N ALA A 50 -10.65 -3.41 -9.28
CA ALA A 50 -10.60 -1.97 -9.47
C ALA A 50 -12.02 -1.39 -9.63
N LEU A 51 -12.26 -0.18 -9.13
CA LEU A 51 -13.58 0.46 -9.21
C LEU A 51 -13.70 1.26 -10.50
N ARG A 52 -14.86 1.18 -11.14
CA ARG A 52 -15.24 2.13 -12.19
C ARG A 52 -15.31 3.54 -11.61
N ARG A 53 -14.97 4.54 -12.43
CA ARG A 53 -15.02 5.96 -12.06
C ARG A 53 -16.40 6.34 -11.56
N SER A 54 -17.46 5.97 -12.27
CA SER A 54 -18.84 6.27 -11.86
C SER A 54 -19.19 5.66 -10.50
N VAL A 55 -18.81 4.40 -10.27
CA VAL A 55 -19.07 3.66 -9.03
C VAL A 55 -18.33 4.30 -7.86
N TRP A 56 -17.08 4.68 -8.07
CA TRP A 56 -16.27 5.31 -7.03
C TRP A 56 -16.78 6.72 -6.68
N LEU A 57 -17.10 7.54 -7.69
CA LEU A 57 -17.65 8.89 -7.48
C LEU A 57 -19.03 8.86 -6.78
N ALA A 58 -19.84 7.82 -7.02
CA ALA A 58 -21.14 7.68 -6.38
C ALA A 58 -21.07 7.37 -4.86
N GLN A 59 -19.89 7.03 -4.32
CA GLN A 59 -19.75 6.69 -2.89
C GLN A 59 -19.86 7.92 -1.99
N ALA A 60 -19.31 9.06 -2.40
CA ALA A 60 -19.36 10.30 -1.62
C ALA A 60 -19.10 11.55 -2.49
N PRO A 61 -19.76 12.70 -2.25
CA PRO A 61 -19.59 13.92 -3.05
C PRO A 61 -18.14 14.46 -3.09
N GLU A 62 -17.39 14.31 -2.00
CA GLU A 62 -16.00 14.77 -1.89
C GLU A 62 -15.04 14.04 -2.84
N HIS A 63 -15.42 12.87 -3.36
CA HIS A 63 -14.60 12.09 -4.28
C HIS A 63 -14.33 12.85 -5.59
N GLU A 64 -15.23 13.72 -6.04
CA GLU A 64 -15.05 14.49 -7.27
C GLU A 64 -13.88 15.49 -7.17
N ALA A 65 -13.80 16.22 -6.06
CA ALA A 65 -12.70 17.14 -5.79
C ALA A 65 -11.37 16.39 -5.63
N VAL A 66 -11.39 15.27 -4.90
CA VAL A 66 -10.20 14.42 -4.72
C VAL A 66 -9.75 13.82 -6.04
N LEU A 67 -10.66 13.36 -6.91
CA LEU A 67 -10.31 12.81 -8.23
C LEU A 67 -9.62 13.86 -9.09
N THR A 68 -10.18 15.07 -9.12
CA THR A 68 -9.64 16.19 -9.90
C THR A 68 -8.21 16.49 -9.48
N GLN A 69 -7.97 16.62 -8.17
CA GLN A 69 -6.63 16.80 -7.63
C GLN A 69 -5.72 15.61 -7.95
N ALA A 70 -6.20 14.38 -7.73
CA ALA A 70 -5.40 13.17 -7.90
C ALA A 70 -4.97 12.93 -9.35
N MET A 71 -5.78 13.31 -10.33
CA MET A 71 -5.39 13.28 -11.74
C MET A 71 -4.33 14.33 -12.07
N GLN A 72 -4.43 15.53 -11.49
CA GLN A 72 -3.46 16.61 -11.69
C GLN A 72 -2.09 16.28 -11.08
N GLU A 73 -2.09 15.69 -9.88
CA GLU A 73 -0.88 15.28 -9.15
C GLU A 73 -0.32 13.93 -9.62
N GLY A 74 -1.01 13.25 -10.55
CA GLY A 74 -0.61 11.94 -11.06
C GLY A 74 -0.70 10.81 -10.03
N TRP A 75 -1.53 10.94 -9.00
CA TRP A 75 -1.79 9.91 -7.99
C TRP A 75 -2.73 8.82 -8.48
N VAL A 76 -3.61 9.17 -9.42
CA VAL A 76 -4.59 8.25 -10.01
C VAL A 76 -4.41 8.25 -11.52
N HIS A 77 -4.65 7.10 -12.14
CA HIS A 77 -4.79 6.98 -13.58
C HIS A 77 -6.05 6.19 -13.95
N GLU A 78 -6.53 6.40 -15.17
CA GLU A 78 -7.66 5.70 -15.75
C GLU A 78 -7.17 4.51 -16.56
N VAL A 79 -7.82 3.35 -16.38
CA VAL A 79 -7.52 2.13 -17.13
C VAL A 79 -8.80 1.55 -17.73
N GLU A 80 -8.71 1.09 -18.98
CA GLU A 80 -9.87 0.56 -19.72
C GLU A 80 -10.28 -0.84 -19.25
N ARG A 81 -9.32 -1.62 -18.73
CA ARG A 81 -9.53 -3.02 -18.32
C ARG A 81 -9.68 -3.13 -16.82
N GLU A 82 -10.67 -3.90 -16.38
CA GLU A 82 -10.82 -4.25 -14.97
C GLU A 82 -9.58 -5.01 -14.50
N LEU A 83 -8.97 -4.52 -13.42
CA LEU A 83 -7.88 -5.20 -12.74
C LEU A 83 -8.43 -5.94 -11.52
N GLN A 84 -7.99 -7.18 -11.35
CA GLN A 84 -8.29 -7.96 -10.16
C GLN A 84 -7.26 -7.66 -9.08
N ALA A 85 -7.71 -7.58 -7.83
CA ALA A 85 -6.83 -7.62 -6.68
C ALA A 85 -5.99 -8.91 -6.77
N PRO A 86 -4.69 -8.89 -6.43
CA PRO A 86 -3.91 -10.11 -6.46
C PRO A 86 -4.48 -11.12 -5.45
N ASP A 87 -5.12 -12.20 -5.95
CA ASP A 87 -5.74 -13.26 -5.12
C ASP A 87 -4.73 -14.29 -4.61
N ALA A 88 -3.44 -14.02 -4.80
CA ALA A 88 -2.41 -14.96 -4.40
C ALA A 88 -2.38 -15.10 -2.88
N ARG A 89 -2.28 -16.34 -2.40
CA ARG A 89 -1.89 -16.65 -1.02
C ARG A 89 -0.64 -15.83 -0.73
N LEU A 90 -0.75 -14.85 0.19
CA LEU A 90 0.26 -13.82 0.42
C LEU A 90 1.68 -14.41 0.45
N ASP A 91 1.83 -15.54 1.14
CA ASP A 91 3.09 -16.24 1.36
C ASP A 91 3.86 -16.60 0.08
N HIS A 92 3.19 -16.88 -1.03
CA HIS A 92 3.85 -17.31 -2.28
C HIS A 92 4.11 -16.15 -3.24
N TYR A 93 3.25 -15.13 -3.26
CA TYR A 93 3.37 -14.02 -4.19
C TYR A 93 4.23 -12.88 -3.66
N LEU A 94 4.12 -12.60 -2.36
CA LEU A 94 4.73 -11.44 -1.74
C LEU A 94 6.26 -11.41 -1.92
N PRO A 95 7.01 -12.53 -1.76
CA PRO A 95 8.44 -12.56 -2.07
C PRO A 95 8.78 -12.13 -3.50
N HIS A 96 7.98 -12.55 -4.49
CA HIS A 96 8.22 -12.21 -5.89
C HIS A 96 7.87 -10.75 -6.21
N ALA A 97 6.80 -10.24 -5.61
CA ALA A 97 6.35 -8.87 -5.80
C ALA A 97 7.33 -7.86 -5.20
N ILE A 98 7.76 -8.08 -3.94
CA ILE A 98 8.73 -7.17 -3.29
C ILE A 98 10.11 -7.24 -3.93
N ALA A 99 10.51 -8.37 -4.52
CA ALA A 99 11.76 -8.46 -5.28
C ALA A 99 11.81 -7.49 -6.46
N GLY A 100 10.65 -7.15 -7.07
CA GLY A 100 10.57 -6.17 -8.15
C GLY A 100 10.81 -4.72 -7.71
N LEU A 101 10.81 -4.44 -6.41
CA LEU A 101 11.02 -3.11 -5.84
C LEU A 101 12.49 -2.82 -5.55
N SER A 102 13.40 -3.75 -5.82
CA SER A 102 14.83 -3.63 -5.60
C SER A 102 15.58 -3.89 -6.90
N SER A 103 16.57 -3.04 -7.19
CA SER A 103 17.50 -3.25 -8.32
C SER A 103 18.32 -4.54 -8.22
N THR A 104 18.58 -5.03 -7.01
CA THR A 104 19.32 -6.28 -6.76
C THR A 104 18.40 -7.47 -6.50
N ARG A 105 17.07 -7.26 -6.55
CA ARG A 105 16.04 -8.23 -6.12
C ARG A 105 16.18 -8.68 -4.67
N MET A 106 16.95 -7.96 -3.86
CA MET A 106 17.05 -8.17 -2.42
C MET A 106 15.99 -7.30 -1.75
N ALA A 107 14.97 -7.92 -1.18
CA ALA A 107 13.88 -7.19 -0.56
C ALA A 107 13.29 -7.97 0.61
N ALA A 108 12.87 -7.29 1.65
CA ALA A 108 12.05 -7.84 2.72
C ALA A 108 10.87 -6.93 3.03
N LEU A 109 9.80 -7.52 3.55
CA LEU A 109 8.66 -6.81 4.12
C LEU A 109 8.63 -7.10 5.62
N ALA A 110 8.66 -6.05 6.43
CA ALA A 110 8.57 -6.16 7.89
C ALA A 110 7.27 -5.54 8.43
N SER A 111 6.76 -6.07 9.55
CA SER A 111 5.72 -5.41 10.35
C SER A 111 6.32 -4.28 11.22
N ASP A 112 5.45 -3.46 11.80
CA ASP A 112 5.82 -2.44 12.79
C ASP A 112 6.38 -3.01 14.10
N ASP A 113 6.13 -4.29 14.40
CA ASP A 113 6.74 -5.04 15.50
C ASP A 113 8.09 -5.70 15.15
N GLY A 114 8.59 -5.51 13.92
CA GLY A 114 9.90 -5.98 13.50
C GLY A 114 9.97 -7.44 13.03
N PHE A 115 8.82 -8.06 12.74
CA PHE A 115 8.78 -9.40 12.15
C PHE A 115 8.94 -9.36 10.64
N CYS A 116 9.82 -10.22 10.10
CA CYS A 116 9.94 -10.43 8.66
C CYS A 116 8.74 -11.22 8.14
N LEU A 117 7.87 -10.58 7.35
CA LEU A 117 6.67 -11.18 6.77
C LEU A 117 6.95 -11.88 5.43
N ALA A 118 7.89 -11.36 4.65
CA ALA A 118 8.35 -11.95 3.40
C ALA A 118 9.75 -11.45 3.07
N ARG A 119 10.53 -12.25 2.33
CA ARG A 119 11.87 -11.89 1.85
C ARG A 119 12.18 -12.49 0.49
N SER A 120 13.07 -11.82 -0.24
CA SER A 120 13.71 -12.27 -1.48
C SER A 120 15.16 -11.80 -1.49
N GLY A 121 16.08 -12.64 -1.98
CA GLY A 121 17.51 -12.31 -2.05
C GLY A 121 18.25 -12.32 -0.71
N TYR A 122 17.70 -11.73 0.34
CA TYR A 122 18.23 -11.80 1.71
C TYR A 122 18.14 -13.22 2.26
N ASP A 123 19.16 -13.63 3.02
CA ASP A 123 19.04 -14.81 3.86
C ASP A 123 18.07 -14.55 5.04
N ALA A 124 17.68 -15.62 5.74
CA ALA A 124 16.70 -15.50 6.82
C ALA A 124 17.21 -14.65 7.99
N SER A 125 18.47 -14.83 8.37
CA SER A 125 19.07 -14.12 9.51
C SER A 125 19.23 -12.64 9.22
N GLU A 126 19.66 -12.30 8.01
CA GLU A 126 19.82 -10.91 7.58
C GLU A 126 18.48 -10.19 7.52
N ALA A 127 17.44 -10.84 6.95
CA ALA A 127 16.10 -10.27 6.89
C ALA A 127 15.49 -10.05 8.28
N GLU A 128 15.72 -10.97 9.22
CA GLU A 128 15.28 -10.83 10.63
C GLU A 128 15.98 -9.66 11.31
N ILE A 129 17.30 -9.53 11.17
CA ILE A 129 18.07 -8.41 11.72
C ILE A 129 17.58 -7.07 11.16
N LEU A 130 17.43 -6.98 9.83
CA LEU A 130 16.95 -5.75 9.18
C LEU A 130 15.52 -5.42 9.61
N SER A 131 14.66 -6.43 9.79
CA SER A 131 13.29 -6.24 10.28
C SER A 131 13.27 -5.70 11.70
N ALA A 132 14.10 -6.26 12.60
CA ALA A 132 14.22 -5.76 13.97
C ALA A 132 14.71 -4.31 14.03
N ILE A 133 15.65 -3.92 13.16
CA ILE A 133 16.17 -2.55 13.06
C ILE A 133 15.04 -1.54 12.73
N THR A 134 14.04 -1.92 11.93
CA THR A 134 12.95 -1.00 11.55
C THR A 134 12.14 -0.48 12.75
N VAL A 135 12.03 -1.27 13.83
CA VAL A 135 11.32 -0.89 15.06
C VAL A 135 11.96 0.33 15.71
N GLU A 136 13.30 0.34 15.79
CA GLU A 136 14.06 1.48 16.36
C GLU A 136 13.84 2.76 15.55
N PHE A 137 13.76 2.64 14.23
CA PHE A 137 13.46 3.77 13.36
C PHE A 137 12.02 4.24 13.44
N PHE A 138 11.07 3.32 13.58
CA PHE A 138 9.68 3.68 13.81
C PHE A 138 9.54 4.50 15.10
N GLU A 139 10.18 4.04 16.18
CA GLU A 139 10.23 4.73 17.45
C GLU A 139 10.96 6.08 17.37
N PHE A 140 12.06 6.15 16.63
CA PHE A 140 12.75 7.40 16.32
C PHE A 140 11.81 8.38 15.62
N MET A 141 11.18 7.98 14.51
CA MET A 141 10.27 8.82 13.73
C MET A 141 9.08 9.30 14.56
N ARG A 142 8.53 8.44 15.42
CA ARG A 142 7.46 8.80 16.37
C ARG A 142 7.89 9.89 17.34
N ARG A 143 9.12 9.80 17.88
CA ARG A 143 9.69 10.85 18.75
C ARG A 143 9.91 12.16 17.99
N GLN A 144 10.35 12.10 16.74
CA GLN A 144 10.59 13.30 15.93
C GLN A 144 9.27 14.00 15.53
N LYS A 145 8.23 13.24 15.18
CA LYS A 145 6.90 13.80 14.89
C LYS A 145 6.34 14.57 16.09
N ARG A 146 6.51 14.04 17.30
CA ARG A 146 6.15 14.75 18.55
C ARG A 146 6.92 16.04 18.79
N ARG A 147 8.07 16.22 18.16
CA ARG A 147 8.90 17.44 18.21
C ARG A 147 8.61 18.39 17.06
N GLY A 148 7.63 18.08 16.20
CA GLY A 148 7.24 18.90 15.05
C GLY A 148 7.94 18.55 13.75
N TRP A 149 8.75 17.49 13.69
CA TRP A 149 9.29 17.01 12.42
C TRP A 149 8.22 16.22 11.67
N ASN A 150 7.54 16.89 10.74
CA ASN A 150 6.48 16.32 9.92
C ASN A 150 7.05 15.83 8.57
N SER A 151 7.80 14.73 8.60
CA SER A 151 8.31 14.07 7.38
C SER A 151 8.02 12.58 7.44
N ASN A 152 7.54 12.02 6.34
CA ASN A 152 7.39 10.58 6.16
C ASN A 152 8.66 10.04 5.50
N SER A 153 9.74 10.07 6.28
CA SER A 153 11.09 9.81 5.77
C SER A 153 11.35 8.31 5.58
N SER A 154 11.93 7.97 4.44
CA SER A 154 12.65 6.71 4.26
C SER A 154 14.07 6.85 4.77
N ILE A 155 14.73 5.72 5.02
CA ILE A 155 16.09 5.66 5.56
C ILE A 155 16.95 4.88 4.58
N SER A 156 18.15 5.36 4.30
CA SER A 156 19.07 4.68 3.40
C SER A 156 20.43 4.50 4.05
N PHE A 157 20.93 3.28 4.00
CA PHE A 157 22.27 2.88 4.41
C PHE A 157 23.19 2.91 3.20
N TYR A 158 24.43 3.29 3.45
CA TYR A 158 25.51 3.31 2.46
C TYR A 158 26.73 2.65 3.08
N ASP A 159 27.36 1.76 2.34
CA ASP A 159 28.58 1.08 2.81
C ASP A 159 29.84 1.95 2.58
N GLY A 160 29.77 2.84 1.58
CA GLY A 160 30.81 3.79 1.22
C GLY A 160 30.50 5.22 1.65
N ILE A 161 31.54 5.98 1.97
CA ILE A 161 31.43 7.42 2.30
C ILE A 161 31.14 8.30 1.09
N ASP A 162 31.27 7.76 -0.12
CA ASP A 162 30.94 8.42 -1.39
C ASP A 162 29.43 8.47 -1.65
N MET A 163 28.65 7.66 -0.92
CA MET A 163 27.18 7.66 -0.92
C MET A 163 26.55 7.57 -2.32
N LEU A 164 27.21 6.86 -3.25
CA LEU A 164 26.78 6.81 -4.64
C LEU A 164 25.47 6.04 -4.84
N LEU A 165 25.35 4.88 -4.19
CA LEU A 165 24.15 4.05 -4.20
C LEU A 165 23.90 3.49 -2.81
N PRO A 166 22.64 3.49 -2.33
CA PRO A 166 22.32 2.89 -1.04
C PRO A 166 22.54 1.38 -1.11
N SER A 167 23.13 0.82 -0.05
CA SER A 167 23.20 -0.63 0.13
C SER A 167 21.85 -1.18 0.56
N THR A 168 21.10 -0.44 1.37
CA THR A 168 19.73 -0.79 1.77
C THR A 168 18.90 0.46 2.04
N THR A 169 17.68 0.51 1.51
CA THR A 169 16.69 1.55 1.80
C THR A 169 15.48 0.95 2.52
N MET A 170 15.07 1.57 3.63
CA MET A 170 13.89 1.23 4.42
C MET A 170 12.80 2.27 4.20
N VAL A 171 11.63 1.84 3.72
CA VAL A 171 10.51 2.71 3.33
C VAL A 171 9.28 2.33 4.16
N PRO A 172 8.82 3.20 5.07
CA PRO A 172 7.64 2.92 5.87
C PRO A 172 6.36 3.19 5.08
N PHE A 173 5.32 2.41 5.35
CA PHE A 173 3.96 2.66 4.87
C PHE A 173 2.93 2.08 5.84
N TRP A 174 1.67 2.51 5.71
CA TRP A 174 0.60 2.12 6.63
C TRP A 174 -0.63 1.60 5.89
N VAL A 175 -1.22 0.52 6.41
CA VAL A 175 -2.49 -0.03 5.92
C VAL A 175 -3.38 -0.29 7.13
N ASN A 176 -4.55 0.34 7.18
CA ASN A 176 -5.49 0.24 8.31
C ASN A 176 -4.83 0.50 9.67
N GLU A 177 -4.05 1.59 9.77
CA GLU A 177 -3.29 2.03 10.96
C GLU A 177 -2.15 1.10 11.42
N VAL A 178 -1.95 -0.04 10.76
CA VAL A 178 -0.83 -0.97 10.97
C VAL A 178 0.35 -0.52 10.10
N GLY A 179 1.54 -0.40 10.70
CA GLY A 179 2.76 -0.01 10.01
C GLY A 179 3.47 -1.20 9.38
N TYR A 180 4.11 -0.94 8.24
CA TYR A 180 4.93 -1.90 7.51
C TYR A 180 6.17 -1.20 6.96
N TRP A 181 7.18 -1.99 6.63
CA TRP A 181 8.41 -1.49 6.02
C TRP A 181 8.78 -2.32 4.80
N PHE A 182 9.03 -1.66 3.68
CA PHE A 182 9.85 -2.25 2.62
C PHE A 182 11.32 -2.07 3.00
N ILE A 183 12.08 -3.14 2.98
CA ILE A 183 13.53 -3.14 3.14
C ILE A 183 14.09 -3.56 1.79
N LEU A 184 14.79 -2.66 1.10
CA LEU A 184 15.17 -2.80 -0.30
C LEU A 184 16.68 -2.71 -0.44
N GLY A 185 17.32 -3.78 -0.90
CA GLY A 185 18.74 -3.78 -1.21
C GLY A 185 19.02 -3.03 -2.51
N GLY A 186 20.13 -2.30 -2.57
CA GLY A 186 20.48 -1.47 -3.72
C GLY A 186 19.51 -0.30 -3.93
N GLU A 187 19.41 0.16 -5.18
CA GLU A 187 18.48 1.23 -5.56
C GLU A 187 17.01 0.81 -5.39
N PRO A 188 16.17 1.61 -4.69
CA PRO A 188 14.75 1.34 -4.52
C PRO A 188 13.96 1.71 -5.79
N LEU A 189 13.29 0.71 -6.38
CA LEU A 189 12.49 0.84 -7.60
C LEU A 189 11.00 1.06 -7.26
N LEU A 190 10.70 2.09 -6.46
CA LEU A 190 9.34 2.34 -5.96
C LEU A 190 8.37 2.81 -7.03
N ASN A 191 8.86 3.39 -8.13
CA ASN A 191 8.03 3.72 -9.29
C ASN A 191 7.71 2.47 -10.14
N ASN A 192 7.16 1.44 -9.49
CA ASN A 192 6.86 0.14 -10.06
C ASN A 192 5.44 -0.28 -9.66
N ARG A 193 4.68 -0.80 -10.62
CA ARG A 193 3.33 -1.33 -10.40
C ARG A 193 3.27 -2.39 -9.28
N ALA A 194 4.34 -3.16 -9.09
CA ALA A 194 4.44 -4.14 -8.01
C ALA A 194 4.19 -3.52 -6.62
N LEU A 195 4.52 -2.23 -6.42
CA LEU A 195 4.27 -1.53 -5.16
C LEU A 195 2.77 -1.45 -4.88
N VAL A 196 2.00 -1.02 -5.88
CA VAL A 196 0.54 -0.89 -5.79
C VAL A 196 -0.08 -2.26 -5.51
N GLU A 197 0.40 -3.29 -6.19
CA GLU A 197 -0.07 -4.66 -6.02
C GLU A 197 0.21 -5.21 -4.62
N VAL A 198 1.40 -4.97 -4.05
CA VAL A 198 1.72 -5.39 -2.68
C VAL A 198 0.82 -4.70 -1.65
N ILE A 199 0.67 -3.38 -1.75
CA ILE A 199 -0.20 -2.61 -0.84
C ILE A 199 -1.65 -3.10 -0.95
N TRP A 200 -2.12 -3.34 -2.18
CA TRP A 200 -3.46 -3.87 -2.44
C TRP A 200 -3.66 -5.28 -1.87
N SER A 201 -2.66 -6.17 -2.01
CA SER A 201 -2.69 -7.50 -1.41
C SER A 201 -2.78 -7.45 0.12
N ILE A 202 -2.01 -6.58 0.77
CA ILE A 202 -2.05 -6.40 2.23
C ILE A 202 -3.42 -5.88 2.66
N HIS A 203 -3.97 -4.90 1.95
CA HIS A 203 -5.30 -4.35 2.25
C HIS A 203 -6.40 -5.41 2.10
N THR A 204 -6.32 -6.23 1.05
CA THR A 204 -7.25 -7.34 0.80
C THR A 204 -7.15 -8.42 1.87
N ALA A 205 -5.93 -8.78 2.27
CA ALA A 205 -5.69 -9.75 3.34
C ALA A 205 -6.28 -9.28 4.67
N ASN A 206 -6.00 -8.03 5.07
CA ASN A 206 -6.52 -7.45 6.31
C ASN A 206 -8.06 -7.45 6.34
N LYS A 207 -8.73 -7.16 5.21
CA LYS A 207 -10.19 -7.25 5.10
C LYS A 207 -10.71 -8.68 5.21
N LYS A 208 -10.07 -9.66 4.56
CA LYS A 208 -10.43 -11.09 4.69
C LYS A 208 -10.33 -11.55 6.15
N PHE A 209 -9.30 -11.13 6.88
CA PHE A 209 -9.14 -11.44 8.31
C PHE A 209 -10.20 -10.75 9.18
N ALA A 210 -10.48 -9.46 8.97
CA ALA A 210 -11.52 -8.74 9.72
C ALA A 210 -12.92 -9.38 9.53
N VAL A 211 -13.25 -9.80 8.30
CA VAL A 211 -14.51 -10.49 7.99
C VAL A 211 -14.54 -11.90 8.60
N SER A 212 -13.41 -12.61 8.63
CA SER A 212 -13.33 -13.93 9.28
C SER A 212 -13.55 -13.82 10.80
N LEU A 213 -12.97 -12.80 11.44
CA LEU A 213 -13.16 -12.53 12.87
C LEU A 213 -14.60 -12.10 13.20
N ALA A 214 -15.24 -11.32 12.32
CA ALA A 214 -16.64 -10.91 12.47
C ALA A 214 -17.66 -12.04 12.27
N ARG A 215 -17.25 -13.17 11.66
CA ARG A 215 -18.09 -14.36 11.44
C ARG A 215 -17.96 -15.40 12.56
N LEU A 216 -17.05 -15.21 13.52
CA LEU A 216 -16.97 -16.05 14.70
C LEU A 216 -18.13 -15.69 15.65
N PRO A 217 -18.96 -16.66 16.09
CA PRO A 217 -20.00 -16.40 17.08
C PRO A 217 -19.40 -15.87 18.39
N PHE A 218 -20.16 -15.06 19.13
CA PHE A 218 -19.70 -14.33 20.33
C PHE A 218 -19.18 -15.23 21.48
N ASP A 219 -19.38 -16.55 21.39
CA ASP A 219 -18.99 -17.57 22.38
C ASP A 219 -17.86 -18.52 21.90
N VAL A 220 -17.07 -18.14 20.88
CA VAL A 220 -15.91 -18.96 20.49
C VAL A 220 -14.82 -18.90 21.56
N PRO A 221 -14.24 -20.05 22.01
CA PRO A 221 -13.13 -20.08 22.96
C PRO A 221 -11.94 -19.22 22.50
N GLN A 222 -11.26 -18.55 23.44
CA GLN A 222 -10.16 -17.62 23.17
C GLN A 222 -9.08 -18.21 22.25
N GLU A 223 -8.76 -19.50 22.37
CA GLU A 223 -7.81 -20.20 21.49
C GLU A 223 -8.18 -20.16 20.00
N GLN A 224 -9.48 -20.19 19.66
CA GLN A 224 -9.94 -20.10 18.26
C GLN A 224 -10.00 -18.66 17.76
N TYR A 225 -10.23 -17.68 18.64
CA TYR A 225 -10.03 -16.26 18.32
C TYR A 225 -8.57 -15.98 18.03
N ASP A 226 -7.67 -16.43 18.89
CA ASP A 226 -6.22 -16.30 18.72
C ASP A 226 -5.80 -17.04 17.44
N ALA A 227 -6.36 -18.22 17.15
CA ALA A 227 -6.15 -18.96 15.91
C ALA A 227 -6.75 -18.34 14.63
N ALA A 228 -7.52 -17.24 14.74
CA ALA A 228 -8.05 -16.47 13.62
C ALA A 228 -7.38 -15.10 13.45
N GLN A 229 -6.59 -14.65 14.43
CA GLN A 229 -5.78 -13.44 14.32
C GLN A 229 -4.61 -13.65 13.34
N PRO A 230 -4.11 -12.61 12.66
CA PRO A 230 -2.91 -12.74 11.84
C PRO A 230 -1.75 -13.29 12.67
N VAL A 231 -0.87 -14.10 12.06
CA VAL A 231 0.23 -14.81 12.75
C VAL A 231 1.12 -13.87 13.58
N TRP A 232 1.26 -12.61 13.15
CA TRP A 232 2.04 -11.58 13.86
C TRP A 232 1.34 -10.95 15.07
N LYS A 233 0.06 -11.26 15.35
CA LYS A 233 -0.64 -10.85 16.59
C LYS A 233 -0.72 -11.95 17.66
N ARG A 234 -0.21 -13.16 17.40
CA ARG A 234 -0.34 -14.33 18.30
C ARG A 234 0.84 -14.53 19.25
N VAL A 235 1.60 -13.49 19.55
CA VAL A 235 2.76 -13.55 20.47
C VAL A 235 2.65 -12.43 21.50
#